data_AF-A0A1F8C091-F1
#
_entry.id   AF-A0A1F8C091-F1
#
_cell.length_a   1.000
_cell.length_b   1.000
_cell.length_c   1.000
_cell.angle_alpha   90.00
_cell.angle_beta   90.00
_cell.angle_gamma   90.00
#
_symmetry.space_group_name_H-M   'P 1'
#
loop_
_entity.id
_entity.type
_entity.pdbx_description
1 polymer ?
#
loop_
_entity_poly.entity_id
_entity_poly.type
_entity_poly.pdbx_seq_one_letter_code
_entity_poly.pdbx_strand_id
1 'polypeptide(L)'
;MEIDALGGEPGIHVRRWDGTRMTDMGIINYCLEKLTGVVPEERSAKFRTVVALGIPGIGIELWEGTLKGFILDQADLNYLMKGFPFESLFFVPEFGEDGMLLGEIHRLSGKAKNKYLTHRERAIKAALPRIRELL
;
A
#
# COMPACT_ATOMS: atom_id res chain seq x y z
N MET A 1 -2.92 0.41 4.93
CA MET A 1 -3.67 1.13 3.88
C MET A 1 -4.53 2.11 4.65
N GLU A 2 -4.31 3.39 4.45
CA GLU A 2 -4.99 4.47 5.17
C GLU A 2 -5.54 5.42 4.10
N ILE A 3 -6.85 5.65 4.08
CA ILE A 3 -7.53 6.52 3.12
C ILE A 3 -7.99 7.77 3.86
N ASP A 4 -7.54 8.95 3.41
CA ASP A 4 -7.67 10.19 4.18
C ASP A 4 -9.14 10.63 4.32
N ALA A 5 -9.93 10.58 3.24
CA ALA A 5 -11.37 10.86 3.27
C ALA A 5 -12.17 9.94 4.20
N LEU A 6 -11.63 8.77 4.56
CA LEU A 6 -12.25 7.82 5.48
C LEU A 6 -11.59 7.82 6.87
N GLY A 7 -10.88 8.91 7.23
CA GLY A 7 -10.23 9.04 8.53
C GLY A 7 -9.12 8.01 8.78
N GLY A 8 -8.52 7.46 7.72
CA GLY A 8 -7.47 6.45 7.80
C GLY A 8 -7.95 5.00 7.76
N GLU A 9 -9.26 4.75 7.63
CA GLU A 9 -9.77 3.42 7.31
C GLU A 9 -9.20 2.88 5.98
N PRO A 10 -9.03 1.55 5.81
CA PRO A 10 -9.21 0.46 6.78
C PRO A 10 -8.12 0.32 7.84
N GLY A 11 -7.00 1.03 7.71
CA GLY A 11 -5.83 0.86 8.56
C GLY A 11 -5.28 -0.57 8.54
N ILE A 12 -5.16 -1.17 9.72
CA ILE A 12 -4.72 -2.56 9.92
C ILE A 12 -5.82 -3.59 9.67
N HIS A 13 -7.08 -3.16 9.52
CA HIS A 13 -8.25 -4.03 9.45
C HIS A 13 -8.69 -4.34 8.02
N VAL A 14 -7.80 -4.25 7.02
CA VAL A 14 -8.15 -4.47 5.59
C VAL A 14 -9.00 -5.74 5.35
N ARG A 15 -8.65 -6.86 5.99
CA ARG A 15 -9.37 -8.15 5.84
C ARG A 15 -10.63 -8.28 6.68
N ARG A 16 -10.88 -7.32 7.56
CA ARG A 16 -12.02 -7.25 8.48
C ARG A 16 -12.56 -5.83 8.57
N TRP A 17 -12.62 -5.13 7.44
CA TRP A 17 -12.91 -3.70 7.44
C TRP A 17 -14.33 -3.44 7.95
N ASP A 18 -15.29 -4.29 7.58
CA ASP A 18 -16.65 -4.27 8.10
C ASP A 18 -16.85 -5.08 9.41
N GLY A 19 -15.76 -5.51 10.05
CA GLY A 19 -15.78 -6.39 11.23
C GLY A 19 -15.86 -7.90 10.92
N THR A 20 -16.15 -8.29 9.67
CA THR A 20 -16.24 -9.69 9.24
C THR A 20 -15.12 -10.06 8.25
N ARG A 21 -14.85 -11.34 8.00
CA ARG A 21 -13.79 -11.70 7.05
C ARG A 21 -14.25 -11.40 5.61
N MET A 22 -13.58 -10.45 4.95
CA MET A 22 -13.93 -10.02 3.59
C MET A 22 -13.08 -10.70 2.50
N THR A 23 -13.69 -10.94 1.34
CA THR A 23 -13.02 -11.37 0.10
C THR A 23 -12.28 -10.19 -0.56
N ASP A 24 -11.42 -10.46 -1.55
CA ASP A 24 -10.76 -9.38 -2.31
C ASP A 24 -11.79 -8.45 -2.97
N MET A 25 -12.76 -9.04 -3.69
CA MET A 25 -13.85 -8.27 -4.30
C MET A 25 -14.73 -7.56 -3.27
N GLY A 26 -15.00 -8.18 -2.12
CA GLY A 26 -15.74 -7.54 -1.04
C GLY A 26 -15.05 -6.28 -0.55
N ILE A 27 -13.71 -6.30 -0.38
CA ILE A 27 -12.92 -5.13 0.03
C ILE A 27 -12.96 -4.05 -1.03
N ILE A 28 -12.80 -4.42 -2.31
CA ILE A 28 -12.85 -3.47 -3.44
C ILE A 28 -14.21 -2.77 -3.48
N ASN A 29 -15.30 -3.53 -3.47
CA ASN A 29 -16.64 -2.98 -3.55
C ASN A 29 -16.96 -2.09 -2.35
N TYR A 30 -16.62 -2.53 -1.14
CA TYR A 30 -16.83 -1.75 0.08
C TYR A 30 -16.02 -0.44 0.09
N CYS A 31 -14.77 -0.48 -0.41
CA CYS A 31 -13.93 0.70 -0.58
C CYS A 31 -14.57 1.74 -1.50
N LEU A 32 -15.04 1.29 -2.68
CA LEU A 32 -15.68 2.15 -3.66
C LEU A 32 -17.00 2.72 -3.15
N GLU A 33 -17.82 1.89 -2.48
CA GLU A 33 -19.08 2.30 -1.86
C GLU A 33 -18.85 3.40 -0.81
N LYS A 34 -17.91 3.19 0.13
CA LYS A 34 -17.53 4.16 1.17
C LYS A 34 -17.05 5.50 0.62
N LEU A 35 -16.46 5.50 -0.57
CA LEU A 35 -15.96 6.70 -1.25
C LEU A 35 -16.95 7.28 -2.27
N THR A 36 -18.21 6.83 -2.27
CA THR A 36 -19.24 7.41 -3.13
C THR A 36 -19.41 8.90 -2.81
N GLY A 37 -19.34 9.74 -3.83
CA GLY A 37 -19.46 11.21 -3.69
C GLY A 37 -18.18 11.94 -3.29
N VAL A 38 -17.10 11.24 -2.96
CA VAL A 38 -15.78 11.85 -2.70
C VAL A 38 -15.11 12.19 -4.03
N VAL A 39 -14.72 13.45 -4.25
CA VAL A 39 -14.06 13.88 -5.49
C VAL A 39 -12.65 13.28 -5.61
N PRO A 40 -12.12 13.03 -6.83
CA PRO A 40 -10.83 12.36 -7.02
C PRO A 40 -9.66 12.95 -6.22
N GLU A 41 -9.63 14.28 -6.06
CA GLU A 41 -8.58 15.01 -5.36
C GLU A 41 -8.56 14.74 -3.85
N GLU A 42 -9.70 14.34 -3.27
CA GLU A 42 -9.86 14.01 -1.86
C GLU A 42 -9.68 12.51 -1.56
N ARG A 43 -9.49 11.68 -2.57
CA ARG A 43 -9.29 10.21 -2.42
C ARG A 43 -7.84 9.84 -2.11
N SER A 44 -7.08 10.74 -1.50
CA SER A 44 -5.70 10.48 -1.11
C SER A 44 -5.61 9.32 -0.12
N ALA A 45 -4.60 8.49 -0.31
CA ALA A 45 -4.38 7.32 0.52
C ALA A 45 -2.88 6.99 0.59
N LYS A 46 -2.53 6.15 1.56
CA LYS A 46 -1.17 5.62 1.66
C LYS A 46 -1.12 4.19 2.14
N PHE A 47 -0.17 3.46 1.57
CA PHE A 47 0.35 2.27 2.22
C PHE A 47 1.44 2.65 3.22
N ARG A 48 1.48 1.95 4.35
CA ARG A 48 2.46 2.09 5.41
C ARG A 48 2.97 0.70 5.79
N THR A 49 4.28 0.56 5.95
CA THR A 49 4.92 -0.61 6.54
C THR A 49 5.85 -0.14 7.63
N VAL A 50 5.82 -0.83 8.77
CA VAL A 50 6.78 -0.68 9.85
C VAL A 50 7.61 -1.95 9.92
N VAL A 51 8.93 -1.82 9.88
CA VAL A 51 9.89 -2.89 10.17
C VAL A 51 10.33 -2.71 11.62
N ALA A 52 10.22 -3.77 12.41
CA ALA A 52 10.69 -3.81 13.80
C ALA A 52 11.88 -4.74 13.91
N LEU A 53 13.00 -4.24 14.44
CA LEU A 53 14.21 -5.03 14.70
C LEU A 53 14.38 -5.19 16.22
N GLY A 54 14.21 -6.42 16.71
CA GLY A 54 14.48 -6.76 18.11
C GLY A 54 15.95 -7.15 18.27
N ILE A 55 16.70 -6.38 19.08
CA ILE A 55 18.11 -6.60 19.33
C ILE A 55 18.30 -7.06 20.79
N PRO A 56 18.87 -8.25 21.04
CA PRO A 56 19.11 -8.75 22.40
C PRO A 56 19.93 -7.75 23.23
N GLY A 57 19.42 -7.40 24.42
CA GLY A 57 20.10 -6.48 25.34
C GLY A 57 19.97 -4.99 25.01
N ILE A 58 19.41 -4.61 23.85
CA ILE A 58 19.20 -3.20 23.47
C ILE A 58 17.71 -2.86 23.47
N GLY A 59 16.86 -3.66 22.82
CA GLY A 59 15.43 -3.39 22.69
C GLY A 59 14.93 -3.49 21.25
N ILE A 60 13.81 -2.81 20.97
CA ILE A 60 13.18 -2.79 19.64
C ILE A 60 13.43 -1.43 18.99
N GLU A 61 13.99 -1.44 17.79
CA GLU A 61 14.10 -0.27 16.92
C GLU A 61 13.10 -0.39 15.76
N LEU A 62 12.53 0.73 15.31
CA LEU A 62 11.46 0.77 14.29
C LEU A 62 11.86 1.65 13.11
N TRP A 63 11.53 1.19 11.90
CA TRP A 63 11.63 1.97 10.66
C TRP A 63 10.33 1.92 9.89
N GLU A 64 10.00 3.03 9.23
CA GLU A 64 8.78 3.15 8.45
C GLU A 64 9.10 3.31 6.96
N GLY A 65 8.24 2.73 6.12
CA GLY A 65 8.16 3.03 4.70
C GLY A 65 6.72 3.32 4.31
N THR A 66 6.52 4.44 3.62
CA THR A 66 5.20 4.85 3.12
C THR A 66 5.20 4.97 1.61
N LEU A 67 4.08 4.61 0.99
CA LEU A 67 3.79 4.86 -0.42
C LEU A 67 2.49 5.65 -0.51
N LYS A 68 2.56 6.90 -0.98
CA LYS A 68 1.41 7.77 -1.16
C LYS A 68 0.78 7.57 -2.53
N GLY A 69 -0.53 7.76 -2.61
CA GLY A 69 -1.29 7.56 -3.83
C GLY A 69 -2.73 7.99 -3.66
N PHE A 70 -3.57 7.53 -4.58
CA PHE A 70 -5.00 7.83 -4.62
C PHE A 70 -5.79 6.55 -4.86
N ILE A 71 -7.01 6.49 -4.34
CA ILE A 71 -7.96 5.41 -4.66
C ILE A 71 -8.76 5.83 -5.88
N LEU A 72 -8.67 5.02 -6.95
CA LEU A 72 -9.48 5.23 -8.15
C LEU A 72 -10.99 5.12 -7.84
N ASP A 73 -11.80 5.75 -8.67
CA ASP A 73 -13.26 5.67 -8.63
C ASP A 73 -13.78 4.32 -9.17
N GLN A 74 -12.95 3.61 -9.94
CA GLN A 74 -13.22 2.27 -10.45
C GLN A 74 -11.96 1.39 -10.36
N ALA A 75 -12.15 0.10 -10.10
CA ALA A 75 -11.05 -0.86 -10.09
C ALA A 75 -10.73 -1.36 -11.50
N ASP A 76 -9.44 -1.38 -11.86
CA ASP A 76 -8.98 -2.12 -13.04
C ASP A 76 -8.68 -3.58 -12.66
N LEU A 77 -9.66 -4.45 -12.88
CA LEU A 77 -9.60 -5.86 -12.50
C LEU A 77 -8.52 -6.65 -13.27
N ASN A 78 -7.97 -6.11 -14.36
CA ASN A 78 -6.82 -6.73 -15.02
C ASN A 78 -5.61 -6.80 -14.08
N TYR A 79 -5.49 -5.85 -13.16
CA TYR A 79 -4.40 -5.76 -12.18
C TYR A 79 -4.76 -6.35 -10.82
N LEU A 80 -5.92 -7.00 -10.70
CA LEU A 80 -6.30 -7.67 -9.47
C LEU A 80 -5.39 -8.86 -9.20
N MET A 81 -4.73 -8.83 -8.05
CA MET A 81 -3.94 -9.95 -7.56
C MET A 81 -4.64 -10.62 -6.37
N LYS A 82 -4.74 -11.94 -6.41
CA LYS A 82 -5.30 -12.74 -5.31
C LYS A 82 -4.54 -12.44 -4.01
N GLY A 83 -5.27 -12.01 -2.98
CA GLY A 83 -4.67 -11.63 -1.70
C GLY A 83 -4.31 -10.15 -1.56
N PHE A 84 -4.38 -9.36 -2.64
CA PHE A 84 -3.96 -7.95 -2.68
C PHE A 84 -5.02 -7.07 -3.37
N PRO A 85 -6.15 -6.78 -2.70
CA PRO A 85 -7.30 -6.11 -3.33
C PRO A 85 -7.00 -4.70 -3.83
N PHE A 86 -6.05 -3.98 -3.21
CA PHE A 86 -5.72 -2.61 -3.58
C PHE A 86 -4.79 -2.50 -4.78
N GLU A 87 -4.24 -3.60 -5.29
CA GLU A 87 -3.40 -3.59 -6.50
C GLU A 87 -4.20 -3.15 -7.74
N SER A 88 -5.52 -3.35 -7.75
CA SER A 88 -6.43 -2.89 -8.80
C SER A 88 -7.05 -1.51 -8.54
N LEU A 89 -6.74 -0.85 -7.41
CA LEU A 89 -7.40 0.40 -6.98
C LEU A 89 -6.43 1.55 -6.65
N PHE A 90 -5.22 1.23 -6.21
CA PHE A 90 -4.30 2.22 -5.65
C PHE A 90 -3.40 2.78 -6.75
N PHE A 91 -3.65 4.02 -7.15
CA PHE A 91 -2.87 4.75 -8.13
C PHE A 91 -1.72 5.51 -7.46
N VAL A 92 -0.53 5.44 -8.08
CA VAL A 92 0.72 5.96 -7.53
C VAL A 92 1.31 7.00 -8.49
N PRO A 93 1.17 8.32 -8.19
CA PRO A 93 1.65 9.38 -9.07
C PRO A 93 3.17 9.39 -9.26
N GLU A 94 3.93 8.96 -8.26
CA GLU A 94 5.40 8.91 -8.32
C GLU A 94 5.95 7.74 -9.18
N PHE A 95 5.08 6.86 -9.69
CA PHE A 95 5.49 5.74 -10.55
C PHE A 95 5.32 6.08 -12.02
N GLY A 96 6.42 6.35 -12.72
CA GLY A 96 6.39 6.72 -14.15
C GLY A 96 6.16 8.22 -14.34
N GLU A 97 5.98 8.64 -15.59
CA GLU A 97 5.73 10.05 -15.94
C GLU A 97 4.27 10.44 -15.65
N ASP A 98 3.33 9.55 -15.98
CA ASP A 98 1.88 9.77 -15.82
C ASP A 98 1.29 9.11 -14.56
N GLY A 99 2.12 8.52 -13.70
CA GLY A 99 1.67 7.65 -12.62
C GLY A 99 1.28 6.25 -13.10
N MET A 100 1.16 5.30 -12.16
CA MET A 100 0.79 3.91 -12.44
C MET A 100 -0.08 3.36 -11.32
N LEU A 101 -0.98 2.44 -11.65
CA LEU A 101 -1.64 1.60 -10.67
C LEU A 101 -0.60 0.69 -9.99
N LEU A 102 -0.76 0.43 -8.70
CA LEU A 102 0.19 -0.40 -7.95
C LEU A 102 0.36 -1.78 -8.59
N GLY A 103 -0.73 -2.39 -9.08
CA GLY A 103 -0.71 -3.70 -9.71
C GLY A 103 0.06 -3.76 -11.03
N GLU A 104 0.21 -2.62 -11.73
CA GLU A 104 0.94 -2.54 -12.99
C GLU A 104 2.41 -2.91 -12.82
N ILE A 105 3.03 -2.55 -11.70
CA ILE A 105 4.45 -2.78 -11.47
C ILE A 105 4.82 -4.26 -11.48
N HIS A 106 3.86 -5.16 -11.21
CA HIS A 106 4.09 -6.61 -11.23
C HIS A 106 4.07 -7.21 -12.64
N ARG A 107 3.59 -6.47 -13.64
CA ARG A 107 3.71 -6.85 -15.05
C ARG A 107 5.03 -6.38 -15.68
N LEU A 108 5.77 -5.51 -15.00
CA LEU A 108 7.07 -5.03 -15.46
C LEU A 108 8.15 -6.09 -15.24
N SER A 109 9.12 -6.14 -16.17
CA SER A 109 10.23 -7.08 -16.09
C SER A 109 11.41 -6.53 -15.28
N GLY A 110 12.02 -7.40 -14.48
CA GLY A 110 13.33 -7.23 -13.82
C GLY A 110 13.71 -5.79 -13.44
N LYS A 111 14.66 -5.21 -14.20
CA LYS A 111 15.23 -3.88 -13.93
C LYS A 111 14.20 -2.74 -13.96
N ALA A 112 13.14 -2.85 -14.76
CA ALA A 112 12.10 -1.82 -14.81
C ALA A 112 11.30 -1.79 -13.50
N LYS A 113 10.91 -2.96 -13.00
CA LYS A 113 10.21 -3.08 -11.70
C LYS A 113 11.02 -2.50 -10.55
N ASN A 114 12.34 -2.76 -10.52
CA ASN A 114 13.22 -2.31 -9.44
C ASN A 114 13.34 -0.78 -9.29
N LYS A 115 12.87 0.00 -10.28
CA LYS A 115 12.80 1.46 -10.18
C LYS A 115 11.70 1.95 -9.24
N TYR A 116 10.65 1.15 -9.04
CA TYR A 116 9.45 1.53 -8.29
C TYR A 116 9.47 0.90 -6.91
N LEU A 117 9.81 1.71 -5.90
CA LEU A 117 9.90 1.24 -4.52
C LEU A 117 8.55 1.27 -3.84
N THR A 118 8.06 0.10 -3.46
CA THR A 118 6.88 -0.07 -2.62
C THR A 118 7.14 0.40 -1.18
N HIS A 119 6.05 0.63 -0.43
CA HIS A 119 6.09 0.91 1.01
C HIS A 119 6.95 -0.09 1.81
N ARG A 120 6.92 -1.39 1.45
CA ARG A 120 7.73 -2.43 2.11
C ARG A 120 9.22 -2.28 1.80
N GLU A 121 9.57 -2.10 0.54
CA GLU A 121 10.97 -1.94 0.12
C GLU A 121 11.57 -0.65 0.71
N ARG A 122 10.77 0.41 0.81
CA ARG A 122 11.16 1.65 1.51
C ARG A 122 11.48 1.38 2.98
N ALA A 123 10.60 0.66 3.69
CA ALA A 123 10.81 0.33 5.10
C ALA A 123 12.07 -0.52 5.32
N ILE A 124 12.28 -1.53 4.46
CA ILE A 124 13.48 -2.38 4.52
C ILE A 124 14.72 -1.54 4.22
N LYS A 125 14.72 -0.72 3.16
CA LYS A 125 15.86 0.15 2.83
C LYS A 125 16.21 1.11 3.96
N ALA A 126 15.22 1.63 4.68
CA ALA A 126 15.45 2.46 5.85
C ALA A 126 16.13 1.70 7.00
N ALA A 127 15.77 0.42 7.20
CA ALA A 127 16.38 -0.43 8.24
C ALA A 127 17.75 -1.02 7.84
N LEU A 128 18.07 -1.11 6.54
CA LEU A 128 19.27 -1.78 6.05
C LEU A 128 20.60 -1.29 6.65
N PRO A 129 20.86 0.02 6.81
CA PRO A 129 22.10 0.48 7.42
C PRO A 129 22.29 -0.11 8.82
N ARG A 130 21.24 -0.09 9.65
CA ARG A 130 21.28 -0.64 11.00
C ARG A 130 21.46 -2.16 11.02
N ILE A 131 20.75 -2.87 10.15
CA ILE A 131 20.90 -4.33 10.03
C ILE A 131 22.35 -4.70 9.67
N ARG A 132 23.01 -3.92 8.80
CA ARG A 132 24.40 -4.16 8.40
C ARG A 132 25.42 -3.92 9.51
N GLU A 133 25.14 -3.01 10.44
CA GLU A 133 26.02 -2.78 11.61
C GLU A 133 26.02 -3.96 12.60
N LEU A 134 25.00 -4.82 12.54
CA LEU A 134 24.80 -5.93 13.47
C LEU A 134 25.25 -7.29 12.92
N LEU A 135 25.69 -7.34 11.66
CA LEU A 135 26.22 -8.53 10.98
C LEU A 135 27.74 -8.50 10.94
#